data_AF-A0A8S9VZY5-F1
#
_entry.id   AF-A0A8S9VZY5-F1
#
_cell.length_a   1.000
_cell.length_b   1.000
_cell.length_c   1.000
_cell.angle_alpha   90.00
_cell.angle_beta   90.00
_cell.angle_gamma   90.00
#
_symmetry.space_group_name_H-M   'P 1'
#
loop_
_entity.id
_entity.type
_entity.pdbx_description
1 polymer ?
#
loop_
_entity_poly.entity_id
_entity_poly.type
_entity_poly.pdbx_seq_one_letter_code
_entity_poly.pdbx_strand_id
1 'polypeptide(L)' 'MESMPEKRIVLTIDPNELKEGVCKIYPSEDRRFAVCLEDEKIKIFPIEE' A
#
# COMPACT_ATOMS: atom_id res chain seq x y z
N MET A 1 24.42 -12.36 -15.38
CA MET A 1 23.19 -11.54 -15.40
C MET A 1 22.47 -11.85 -14.11
N GLU A 2 22.49 -10.93 -13.15
CA GLU A 2 21.72 -11.08 -11.90
C GLU A 2 20.24 -10.89 -12.24
N SER A 3 19.45 -11.96 -12.11
CA SER A 3 18.01 -11.91 -12.34
C SER A 3 17.37 -11.01 -11.29
N MET A 4 16.78 -9.90 -11.72
CA MET A 4 15.97 -9.07 -10.83
C MET A 4 14.85 -9.92 -10.21
N PRO A 5 14.53 -9.75 -8.92
CA PRO A 5 13.44 -10.46 -8.29
C PRO A 5 12.13 -10.17 -9.04
N GLU A 6 11.32 -11.21 -9.26
CA GLU A 6 10.01 -11.09 -9.89
C GLU A 6 9.15 -10.11 -9.09
N LYS A 7 8.81 -8.98 -9.69
CA LYS A 7 7.95 -7.97 -9.04
C LYS A 7 6.49 -8.42 -9.15
N ARG A 8 5.86 -8.78 -8.03
CA ARG A 8 4.40 -8.96 -7.93
C ARG A 8 3.76 -7.65 -7.49
N ILE A 9 2.76 -7.18 -8.24
CA ILE A 9 1.91 -6.06 -7.80
C ILE A 9 0.99 -6.59 -6.71
N VAL A 10 1.18 -6.12 -5.48
CA VAL A 10 0.33 -6.50 -4.34
C VAL A 10 -0.75 -5.46 -4.05
N LEU A 11 -0.59 -4.23 -4.55
CA LEU A 11 -1.50 -3.13 -4.31
C LEU A 11 -1.27 -2.01 -5.34
N THR A 12 -2.36 -1.42 -5.83
CA THR A 12 -2.34 -0.24 -6.71
C THR A 12 -3.26 0.81 -6.09
N ILE A 13 -2.78 2.05 -5.95
CA ILE A 13 -3.46 3.11 -5.21
C ILE A 13 -3.37 4.39 -6.02
N ASP A 14 -4.49 5.09 -6.16
CA ASP A 14 -4.48 6.46 -6.67
C ASP A 14 -4.14 7.43 -5.52
N PRO A 15 -3.08 8.24 -5.64
CA PRO A 15 -2.66 9.14 -4.57
C PRO A 15 -3.70 10.23 -4.26
N ASN A 16 -4.58 10.59 -5.21
CA ASN A 16 -5.60 11.62 -5.01
C ASN A 16 -6.78 11.12 -4.17
N GLU A 17 -6.95 9.79 -4.05
CA GLU A 17 -7.98 9.20 -3.20
C GLU A 17 -7.64 9.24 -1.70
N LEU A 18 -6.36 9.40 -1.36
CA LEU A 18 -5.90 9.51 0.02
C LEU A 18 -6.00 10.96 0.49
N LYS A 19 -6.51 11.16 1.70
CA LYS A 19 -6.55 12.48 2.36
C LYS A 19 -5.53 12.49 3.47
N GLU A 20 -4.87 13.62 3.66
CA GLU A 20 -3.87 13.78 4.71
C GLU A 20 -4.48 13.48 6.09
N GLY A 21 -3.77 12.67 6.89
CA GLY A 21 -4.23 12.20 8.20
C GLY A 21 -5.30 11.11 8.15
N VAL A 22 -5.66 10.60 6.97
CA VAL A 22 -6.62 9.51 6.80
C VAL A 22 -5.92 8.24 6.32
N CYS A 23 -6.17 7.14 7.03
CA CYS A 23 -5.79 5.80 6.61
C CYS A 23 -6.97 5.07 6.00
N LYS A 24 -6.77 4.42 4.85
CA LYS A 24 -7.72 3.51 4.22
C LYS A 24 -7.20 2.09 4.24
N ILE A 25 -8.11 1.13 4.41
CA ILE A 25 -7.77 -0.29 4.32
C ILE A 25 -8.04 -0.75 2.90
N TYR A 26 -7.01 -1.31 2.28
CA TYR A 26 -7.10 -1.93 0.97
C TYR A 26 -6.97 -3.46 1.12
N PRO A 27 -7.97 -4.22 0.66
CA PRO A 27 -7.82 -5.67 0.54
C PRO A 27 -6.90 -6.00 -0.65
N SER A 28 -6.03 -6.98 -0.44
CA SER A 28 -5.26 -7.68 -1.46
C SER A 28 -5.54 -9.18 -1.31
N GLU A 29 -5.23 -9.99 -2.34
CA GLU A 29 -5.64 -11.40 -2.43
C GLU A 29 -5.46 -12.18 -1.12
N ASP A 30 -4.28 -12.05 -0.51
CA ASP A 30 -3.90 -12.82 0.68
C ASP A 30 -3.82 -11.97 1.96
N ARG A 31 -3.91 -10.63 1.87
CA ARG A 31 -3.59 -9.70 2.97
C ARG A 31 -4.36 -8.40 2.90
N ARG A 32 -4.54 -7.74 4.03
CA ARG A 32 -5.05 -6.36 4.09
C ARG A 32 -3.90 -5.39 4.35
N PHE A 33 -3.97 -4.22 3.73
CA PHE A 33 -2.99 -3.17 3.91
C PHE A 33 -3.67 -1.90 4.40
N ALA A 34 -3.17 -1.29 5.46
CA ALA A 34 -3.51 0.08 5.83
C ALA A 34 -2.61 1.02 5.03
N VAL A 35 -3.22 1.97 4.33
CA VAL A 35 -2.55 2.94 3.49
C VAL A 35 -2.90 4.32 4.01
N CYS A 36 -1.91 5.06 4.48
CA CYS A 36 -2.06 6.37 5.08
C CYS A 36 -1.30 7.41 4.25
N LEU A 37 -1.86 8.61 4.13
CA LEU A 37 -1.15 9.78 3.64
C LEU A 37 -0.77 10.66 4.83
N GLU A 38 0.53 10.75 5.12
CA GLU A 38 1.09 11.52 6.22
C GLU A 38 2.39 12.19 5.76
N ASP A 39 2.59 13.46 6.11
CA ASP A 39 3.78 14.22 5.73
C ASP A 39 4.03 14.21 4.20
N GLU A 40 2.96 14.36 3.41
CA GLU A 40 2.97 14.25 1.94
C GLU A 40 3.49 12.90 1.41
N LYS A 41 3.56 11.87 2.26
CA LYS A 41 4.06 10.53 1.92
C LYS A 41 2.99 9.46 2.13
N ILE A 42 2.98 8.50 1.22
CA ILE A 42 2.15 7.31 1.35
C ILE A 42 2.91 6.28 2.20
N LYS A 43 2.32 5.90 3.33
CA LYS A 43 2.81 4.82 4.20
C LYS A 43 1.88 3.62 4.08
N ILE A 44 2.44 2.43 3.90
CA ILE A 44 1.70 1.19 3.70
C ILE A 44 2.09 0.22 4.82
N PHE A 45 1.11 -0.25 5.58
CA PHE A 45 1.30 -1.18 6.69
C PHE A 45 0.53 -2.48 6.41
N PRO A 46 1.16 -3.64 6.53
CA PRO A 46 0.42 -4.91 6.51
C PRO A 46 -0.45 -5.01 7.77
N ILE A 47 -1.67 -5.52 7.61
CA ILE A 47 -2.56 -5.86 8.72
C ILE A 47 -2.56 -7.38 8.85
N GLU A 48 -2.08 -7.88 9.98
CA GLU A 48 -2.16 -9.29 10.36
C GLU A 48 -3.49 -9.52 11.10
N GLU A 49 -4.20 -10.61 10.79
CA GLU A 49 -5.39 -11.07 11.53
C GLU A 49 -5.00 -11.87 12.77
#